data_AF-A0A8S1S8J3-F1
#
_entry.id   AF-A0A8S1S8J3-F1
#
_cell.length_a   1.000
_cell.length_b   1.000
_cell.length_c   1.000
_cell.angle_alpha   90.00
_cell.angle_beta   90.00
_cell.angle_gamma   90.00
#
_symmetry.space_group_name_H-M   'P 1'
#
loop_
_entity.id
_entity.type
_entity.pdbx_description
1 polymer ?
#
loop_
_entity_poly.entity_id
_entity_poly.type
_entity_poly.pdbx_seq_one_letter_code
_entity_poly.pdbx_strand_id
1 'polypeptide(L)'
;MQTLSAKLSKLKCSLHKEHSQSIAAVCLSENCQEPRRTLCSFCILYNHRGHQIFQLAELGNMIQEGLQEYQNNVLTYAAINIKEISNCLKLMTQKIIQLQTHFKEIKQGIKEESSIELIYKQLFINQIKKEQELESIVLQLKQLFENHQFKQPPNKNYQELFLLGKQISLSTTFFLGTQILNQKLELSQQQYQIANRCTQNIKELFRQLNSNLQADYSTICSQQDIQLQSIDASTQTNLLIQNNSQLQKPVQLDQCLQYNLGVFLNLSEHILLSNGFSKIYEKPTTFPFTEELLEKLRFDCQENTIICLGGIKNIERNKLILCAIDFAQELFIITKDSLKSRKSQNADIFWYHYKNRCFGFSKNEKISASNATADENQIQAEYRFSAWLDGDIGFRIGNNKNLKFSNEFSYVIYKKF
;
A
#
# COMPACT_ATOMS: atom_id res chain seq x y z
N MET A 1 -18.81 -43.07 18.95
CA MET A 1 -17.71 -42.80 19.90
C MET A 1 -18.18 -43.20 21.30
N GLN A 2 -17.42 -44.01 22.05
CA GLN A 2 -17.71 -44.15 23.49
C GLN A 2 -17.55 -42.77 24.15
N THR A 3 -18.54 -42.33 24.93
CA THR A 3 -18.50 -41.03 25.61
C THR A 3 -17.28 -40.95 26.52
N LEU A 4 -16.68 -39.76 26.65
CA LEU A 4 -15.52 -39.53 27.52
C LEU A 4 -15.77 -40.06 28.95
N SER A 5 -17.01 -39.88 29.43
CA SER A 5 -17.54 -40.43 30.68
C SER A 5 -17.39 -41.96 30.77
N ALA A 6 -17.69 -42.71 29.70
CA ALA A 6 -17.58 -44.18 29.68
C ALA A 6 -16.12 -44.69 29.66
N LYS A 7 -15.16 -43.88 29.21
CA LYS A 7 -13.73 -44.20 29.30
C LYS A 7 -13.18 -43.88 30.70
N LEU A 8 -13.61 -42.76 31.28
CA LEU A 8 -13.17 -42.33 32.61
C LEU A 8 -13.73 -43.21 33.73
N SER A 9 -14.95 -43.74 33.60
CA SER A 9 -15.55 -44.64 34.59
C SER A 9 -14.83 -45.98 34.74
N LYS A 10 -13.98 -46.35 33.77
CA LYS A 10 -13.11 -47.54 33.84
C LYS A 10 -11.83 -47.31 34.65
N LEU A 11 -11.46 -46.06 34.90
CA LEU A 11 -10.29 -45.73 35.71
C LEU A 11 -10.61 -45.99 37.19
N LYS A 12 -9.74 -46.77 37.84
CA LYS A 12 -9.87 -47.11 39.25
C LYS A 12 -9.02 -46.17 40.11
N CYS A 13 -9.56 -45.82 41.26
CA CYS A 13 -8.85 -45.02 42.25
C CYS A 13 -7.64 -45.79 42.77
N SER A 14 -6.47 -45.18 42.69
CA SER A 14 -5.21 -45.77 43.11
C SER A 14 -4.98 -45.73 44.62
N LEU A 15 -5.74 -44.92 45.37
CA LEU A 15 -5.72 -44.85 46.84
C LEU A 15 -6.72 -45.83 47.48
N HIS A 16 -7.83 -46.11 46.80
CA HIS A 16 -8.90 -46.98 47.30
C HIS A 16 -9.06 -48.23 46.42
N LYS A 17 -7.94 -48.89 46.09
CA LYS A 17 -7.90 -50.05 45.19
C LYS A 17 -8.70 -51.24 45.72
N GLU A 18 -8.63 -51.47 47.03
CA GLU A 18 -9.30 -52.59 47.72
C GLU A 18 -10.82 -52.56 47.56
N HIS A 19 -11.39 -51.36 47.40
CA HIS A 19 -12.83 -51.16 47.21
C HIS A 19 -13.23 -51.04 45.74
N SER A 20 -12.30 -51.25 44.79
CA SER A 20 -12.54 -51.19 43.34
C SER A 20 -13.28 -49.93 42.87
N GLN A 21 -13.07 -48.82 43.56
CA GLN A 21 -13.82 -47.59 43.32
C GLN A 21 -13.39 -46.92 42.01
N SER A 22 -14.36 -46.61 41.16
CA SER A 22 -14.11 -45.85 39.94
C SER A 22 -13.94 -44.36 40.24
N ILE A 23 -13.15 -43.68 39.43
CA ILE A 23 -13.04 -42.22 39.47
C ILE A 23 -14.38 -41.64 38.98
N ALA A 24 -14.96 -40.74 39.76
CA ALA A 24 -16.27 -40.14 39.51
C ALA A 24 -16.22 -38.62 39.37
N ALA A 25 -15.21 -37.95 39.95
CA ALA A 25 -15.16 -36.50 40.01
C ALA A 25 -13.73 -35.94 39.92
N VAL A 26 -13.62 -34.61 39.77
CA VAL A 26 -12.37 -33.86 39.84
C VAL A 26 -12.50 -32.70 40.83
N CYS A 27 -11.50 -32.53 41.69
CA CYS A 27 -11.35 -31.39 42.59
C CYS A 27 -10.72 -30.20 41.85
N LEU A 28 -11.41 -29.06 41.81
CA LEU A 28 -10.89 -27.83 41.22
C LEU A 28 -10.47 -26.79 42.26
N SER A 29 -10.73 -27.02 43.55
CA SER A 29 -10.38 -26.07 44.61
C SER A 29 -8.89 -25.70 44.58
N GLU A 30 -8.58 -24.41 44.57
CA GLU A 30 -7.21 -23.87 44.50
C GLU A 30 -6.39 -24.29 45.72
N ASN A 31 -7.03 -24.32 46.90
CA ASN A 31 -6.40 -24.65 48.18
C ASN A 31 -6.21 -26.17 48.40
N CYS A 32 -6.52 -27.00 47.40
CA CYS A 32 -6.36 -28.44 47.49
C CYS A 32 -4.87 -28.81 47.47
N GLN A 33 -4.34 -29.21 48.63
CA GLN A 33 -2.96 -29.68 48.80
C GLN A 33 -2.75 -31.14 48.38
N GLU A 34 -3.82 -31.88 48.14
CA GLU A 34 -3.73 -33.26 47.66
C GLU A 34 -3.13 -33.31 46.25
N PRO A 35 -2.07 -34.12 46.03
CA PRO A 35 -1.38 -34.20 44.74
C PRO A 35 -2.26 -34.82 43.64
N ARG A 36 -3.35 -35.50 44.01
CA ARG A 36 -4.29 -36.11 43.07
C ARG A 36 -5.64 -35.42 43.14
N ARG A 37 -6.02 -34.80 42.02
CA ARG A 37 -7.31 -34.09 41.91
C ARG A 37 -8.44 -34.93 41.34
N THR A 38 -8.16 -36.13 40.81
CA THR A 38 -9.20 -37.08 40.36
C THR A 38 -9.70 -37.93 41.52
N LEU A 39 -11.00 -37.92 41.77
CA LEU A 39 -11.61 -38.44 42.99
C LEU A 39 -12.54 -39.62 42.71
N CYS A 40 -12.49 -40.65 43.56
CA CYS A 40 -13.64 -41.55 43.76
C CYS A 40 -14.52 -41.05 44.92
N SER A 41 -15.66 -41.71 45.13
CA SER A 41 -16.59 -41.42 46.24
C SER A 41 -15.91 -41.31 47.61
N PHE A 42 -14.93 -42.17 47.90
CA PHE A 42 -14.18 -42.14 49.15
C PHE A 42 -13.24 -40.92 49.23
N CYS A 43 -12.49 -40.59 48.17
CA CYS A 43 -11.65 -39.40 48.17
C CYS A 43 -12.47 -38.12 48.42
N ILE A 44 -13.67 -38.05 47.83
CA ILE A 44 -14.61 -36.94 48.03
C ILE A 44 -14.98 -36.79 49.51
N LEU A 45 -15.35 -37.90 50.16
CA LEU A 45 -15.83 -37.90 51.53
C LEU A 45 -14.74 -37.58 52.55
N TYR A 46 -13.53 -38.13 52.37
CA TYR A 46 -12.50 -38.11 53.41
C TYR A 46 -11.46 -37.00 53.22
N ASN A 47 -10.99 -36.76 51.99
CA ASN A 47 -9.83 -35.89 51.75
C ASN A 47 -10.19 -34.58 51.06
N HIS A 48 -11.37 -34.49 50.44
CA HIS A 48 -11.80 -33.31 49.68
C HIS A 48 -13.13 -32.74 50.20
N ARG A 49 -13.45 -32.98 51.47
CA ARG A 49 -14.68 -32.46 52.07
C ARG A 49 -14.64 -30.93 52.09
N GLY A 50 -15.65 -30.31 51.50
CA GLY A 50 -15.74 -28.85 51.38
C GLY A 50 -14.93 -28.26 50.23
N HIS A 51 -14.25 -29.07 49.42
CA HIS A 51 -13.64 -28.60 48.18
C HIS A 51 -14.69 -28.45 47.07
N GLN A 52 -14.42 -27.56 46.11
CA GLN A 52 -15.17 -27.46 44.88
C GLN A 52 -14.85 -28.68 43.99
N ILE A 53 -15.85 -29.52 43.78
CA ILE A 53 -15.74 -30.81 43.09
C ILE A 53 -16.74 -30.84 41.93
N PHE A 54 -16.26 -31.23 40.75
CA PHE A 54 -17.08 -31.41 39.56
C PHE A 54 -17.21 -32.89 39.23
N GLN A 55 -18.44 -33.36 39.05
CA GLN A 55 -18.65 -34.73 38.59
C GLN A 55 -18.15 -34.86 37.15
N LEU A 56 -17.44 -35.95 36.84
CA LEU A 56 -16.90 -36.19 35.51
C LEU A 56 -17.99 -36.35 34.45
N ALA A 57 -19.19 -36.79 34.85
CA ALA A 57 -20.35 -36.85 33.97
C ALA A 57 -20.82 -35.44 33.56
N GLU A 58 -20.92 -34.53 34.54
CA GLU A 58 -21.32 -33.13 34.30
C GLU A 58 -20.27 -32.38 33.49
N LEU A 59 -18.99 -32.52 33.86
CA LEU A 59 -17.88 -31.95 33.09
C LEU A 59 -17.84 -32.50 31.66
N GLY A 60 -18.11 -33.79 31.49
CA GLY A 60 -18.21 -34.41 30.17
C GLY A 60 -19.31 -33.79 29.30
N ASN A 61 -20.49 -33.53 29.89
CA ASN A 61 -21.60 -32.88 29.19
C ASN A 61 -21.26 -31.42 28.85
N MET A 62 -20.70 -30.65 29.78
CA MET A 62 -20.29 -29.26 29.56
C MET A 62 -19.25 -29.13 28.44
N ILE A 63 -18.25 -30.02 28.41
CA ILE A 63 -17.24 -30.05 27.34
C ILE A 63 -17.89 -30.39 26.00
N GLN A 64 -18.84 -31.33 26.00
CA GLN A 64 -19.53 -31.75 24.77
C GLN A 64 -20.44 -30.63 24.23
N GLU A 65 -21.17 -29.94 25.09
CA GLU A 65 -21.98 -28.77 24.73
C GLU A 65 -21.11 -27.63 24.18
N GLY A 66 -20.01 -27.28 24.86
CA GLY A 66 -19.07 -26.26 24.39
C GLY A 66 -18.39 -26.63 23.06
N LEU A 67 -18.09 -27.91 22.83
CA LEU A 67 -17.57 -28.39 21.54
C LEU A 67 -18.61 -28.29 20.43
N GLN A 68 -19.87 -28.60 20.72
CA GLN A 68 -20.96 -28.52 19.75
C GLN A 68 -21.30 -27.07 19.40
N GLU A 69 -21.28 -26.17 20.38
CA GLU A 69 -21.39 -24.72 20.18
C GLU A 69 -20.23 -24.18 19.33
N TYR A 70 -18.99 -24.55 19.66
CA TYR A 70 -17.81 -24.18 18.87
C TYR A 70 -17.92 -24.66 17.42
N GLN A 71 -18.33 -25.92 17.20
CA GLN A 71 -18.52 -26.46 15.84
C GLN A 71 -19.61 -25.70 15.06
N ASN A 72 -20.73 -25.38 15.70
CA ASN A 72 -21.80 -24.61 15.08
C ASN A 72 -21.36 -23.18 14.74
N ASN A 73 -20.59 -22.55 15.63
CA ASN A 73 -20.04 -21.20 15.42
C ASN A 73 -19.02 -21.20 14.28
N VAL A 74 -18.10 -22.17 14.21
CA VAL A 74 -17.13 -22.31 13.10
C VAL A 74 -17.83 -22.50 11.75
N LEU A 75 -18.87 -23.34 11.69
CA LEU A 75 -19.63 -23.58 10.46
C LEU A 75 -20.40 -22.33 10.00
N THR A 76 -20.94 -21.56 10.95
CA THR A 76 -21.66 -20.32 10.66
C THR A 76 -20.69 -19.22 10.21
N TYR A 77 -19.52 -19.13 10.84
CA TYR A 77 -18.45 -18.20 10.45
C TYR A 77 -17.90 -18.50 9.04
N ALA A 78 -17.71 -19.78 8.72
CA ALA A 78 -17.31 -20.20 7.39
C ALA A 78 -18.37 -19.86 6.33
N ALA A 79 -19.65 -20.04 6.64
CA ALA A 79 -20.74 -19.73 5.71
C ALA A 79 -20.90 -18.22 5.44
N ILE A 80 -20.73 -17.38 6.46
CA ILE A 80 -20.79 -15.91 6.33
C ILE A 80 -19.62 -15.41 5.48
N ASN A 81 -18.39 -15.84 5.79
CA ASN A 81 -17.21 -15.45 5.02
C ASN A 81 -17.29 -15.88 3.54
N ILE A 82 -17.80 -17.08 3.24
CA ILE A 82 -17.94 -17.53 1.85
C ILE A 82 -18.95 -16.67 1.07
N LYS A 83 -20.05 -16.26 1.70
CA LYS A 83 -21.08 -15.43 1.05
C LYS A 83 -20.55 -14.02 0.76
N GLU A 84 -19.82 -13.43 1.69
CA GLU A 84 -19.24 -12.09 1.53
C GLU A 84 -18.11 -12.08 0.49
N ILE A 85 -17.21 -13.07 0.53
CA ILE A 85 -16.18 -13.26 -0.50
C ILE A 85 -16.81 -13.45 -1.88
N SER A 86 -17.88 -14.24 -1.99
CA SER A 86 -18.62 -14.45 -3.23
C SER A 86 -19.23 -13.15 -3.77
N ASN A 87 -19.78 -12.29 -2.90
CA ASN A 87 -20.30 -10.99 -3.29
C ASN A 87 -19.20 -10.04 -3.76
N CYS A 88 -18.05 -9.99 -3.08
CA CYS A 88 -16.89 -9.21 -3.50
C CYS A 88 -16.36 -9.68 -4.88
N LEU A 89 -16.27 -10.99 -5.10
CA LEU A 89 -15.86 -11.56 -6.38
C LEU A 89 -16.83 -11.18 -7.52
N LYS A 90 -18.15 -11.21 -7.27
CA LYS A 90 -19.16 -10.76 -8.24
C LYS A 90 -19.00 -9.28 -8.58
N LEU A 91 -18.80 -8.42 -7.58
CA LEU A 91 -18.61 -6.99 -7.78
C LEU A 91 -17.34 -6.69 -8.58
N MET A 92 -16.23 -7.34 -8.25
CA MET A 92 -14.97 -7.22 -9.00
C MET A 92 -15.14 -7.67 -10.45
N THR A 93 -15.83 -8.79 -10.69
CA THR A 93 -16.10 -9.30 -12.04
C THR A 93 -16.91 -8.29 -12.86
N GLN A 94 -17.97 -7.70 -12.29
CA GLN A 94 -18.75 -6.67 -12.97
C GLN A 94 -17.91 -5.43 -13.33
N LYS A 95 -17.01 -5.01 -12.44
CA LYS A 95 -16.11 -3.86 -12.69
C LYS A 95 -15.07 -4.16 -13.76
N ILE A 96 -14.52 -5.37 -13.81
CA ILE A 96 -13.63 -5.81 -14.89
C ILE A 96 -14.35 -5.75 -16.24
N ILE A 97 -15.59 -6.22 -16.32
CA ILE A 97 -16.40 -6.17 -17.54
C ILE A 97 -16.61 -4.71 -17.99
N GLN A 98 -16.95 -3.80 -17.06
CA GLN A 98 -17.11 -2.37 -17.37
C GLN A 98 -15.82 -1.75 -17.95
N LEU A 99 -14.67 -2.06 -17.36
CA LEU A 99 -13.38 -1.58 -17.85
C LEU A 99 -13.06 -2.14 -19.24
N GLN A 100 -13.34 -3.42 -19.50
CA GLN A 100 -13.14 -4.02 -20.81
C GLN A 100 -14.01 -3.37 -21.90
N THR A 101 -15.24 -2.98 -21.57
CA THR A 101 -16.12 -2.24 -22.49
C THR A 101 -15.54 -0.86 -22.81
N HIS A 102 -15.13 -0.08 -21.80
CA HIS A 102 -14.48 1.22 -22.04
C HIS A 102 -13.20 1.10 -22.86
N PHE A 103 -12.38 0.06 -22.63
CA PHE A 103 -11.19 -0.19 -23.45
C PHE A 103 -11.53 -0.49 -24.91
N LYS A 104 -12.63 -1.21 -25.18
CA LYS A 104 -13.09 -1.45 -26.56
C LYS A 104 -13.54 -0.15 -27.24
N GLU A 105 -14.28 0.71 -26.53
CA GLU A 105 -14.71 2.02 -27.04
C GLU A 105 -13.51 2.92 -27.36
N ILE A 106 -12.53 3.00 -26.46
CA ILE A 106 -11.27 3.73 -26.69
C ILE A 106 -10.53 3.18 -27.92
N LYS A 107 -10.40 1.85 -28.01
CA LYS A 107 -9.72 1.20 -29.15
C LYS A 107 -10.45 1.44 -30.47
N GLN A 108 -11.78 1.55 -30.45
CA GLN A 108 -12.58 1.88 -31.61
C GLN A 108 -12.40 3.33 -32.03
N GLY A 109 -12.39 4.28 -31.07
CA GLY A 109 -12.08 5.69 -31.33
C GLY A 109 -10.69 5.88 -31.94
N ILE A 110 -9.67 5.17 -31.44
CA ILE A 110 -8.31 5.21 -32.01
C ILE A 110 -8.28 4.67 -33.45
N LYS A 111 -9.06 3.61 -33.75
CA LYS A 111 -9.15 3.07 -35.11
C LYS A 111 -9.79 4.07 -36.08
N GLU A 112 -10.85 4.74 -35.66
CA GLU A 112 -11.50 5.80 -36.44
C GLU A 112 -10.52 6.97 -36.67
N GLU A 113 -9.74 7.37 -35.67
CA GLU A 113 -8.71 8.41 -35.79
C GLU A 113 -7.57 8.03 -36.76
N SER A 114 -7.13 6.77 -36.74
CA SER A 114 -6.12 6.27 -37.70
C SER A 114 -6.63 6.18 -39.15
N SER A 115 -7.94 6.03 -39.36
CA SER A 115 -8.55 6.13 -40.68
C SER A 115 -8.61 7.57 -41.20
N ILE A 116 -8.78 8.55 -40.31
CA ILE A 116 -8.70 9.97 -40.63
C ILE A 116 -7.26 10.35 -41.02
N GLU A 117 -6.25 9.88 -40.28
CA GLU A 117 -4.83 10.09 -40.63
C GLU A 117 -4.48 9.50 -42.02
N LEU A 118 -5.05 8.33 -42.37
CA LEU A 118 -4.86 7.70 -43.67
C LEU A 118 -5.49 8.52 -44.81
N ILE A 119 -6.71 9.02 -44.62
CA ILE A 119 -7.39 9.92 -45.57
C ILE A 119 -6.56 11.19 -45.78
N TYR A 120 -5.99 11.77 -44.72
CA TYR A 120 -5.14 12.96 -44.82
C TYR A 120 -3.82 12.70 -45.55
N LYS A 121 -3.16 11.55 -45.29
CA LYS A 121 -1.97 11.15 -46.07
C LYS A 121 -2.29 11.00 -47.54
N GLN A 122 -3.45 10.45 -47.89
CA GLN A 122 -3.90 10.36 -49.29
C GLN A 122 -4.18 11.72 -49.92
N LEU A 123 -4.82 12.65 -49.20
CA LEU A 123 -5.03 14.01 -49.69
C LEU A 123 -3.71 14.75 -49.91
N PHE A 124 -2.75 14.62 -48.99
CA PHE A 124 -1.41 15.19 -49.12
C PHE A 124 -0.63 14.61 -50.31
N ILE A 125 -0.67 13.29 -50.50
CA ILE A 125 -0.04 12.64 -51.66
C ILE A 125 -0.68 13.11 -52.98
N ASN A 126 -2.01 13.24 -53.03
CA ASN A 126 -2.71 13.76 -54.21
C ASN A 126 -2.35 15.23 -54.49
N GLN A 127 -2.06 16.02 -53.46
CA GLN A 127 -1.62 17.41 -53.61
C GLN A 127 -0.20 17.50 -54.17
N ILE A 128 0.74 16.68 -53.67
CA ILE A 128 2.10 16.59 -54.21
C ILE A 128 2.08 16.21 -55.70
N LYS A 129 1.20 15.28 -56.09
CA LYS A 129 1.03 14.90 -57.50
C LYS A 129 0.60 16.09 -58.37
N LYS A 130 -0.32 16.93 -57.88
CA LYS A 130 -0.75 18.15 -58.58
C LYS A 130 0.37 19.18 -58.70
N GLU A 131 1.23 19.32 -57.68
CA GLU A 131 2.42 20.20 -57.75
C GLU A 131 3.42 19.68 -58.80
N GLN A 132 3.66 18.37 -58.85
CA GLN A 132 4.51 17.76 -59.87
C GLN A 132 3.96 17.93 -61.29
N GLU A 133 2.63 17.82 -61.46
CA GLU A 133 1.97 18.13 -62.74
C GLU A 133 2.20 19.59 -63.15
N LEU A 134 2.09 20.53 -62.20
CA LEU A 134 2.29 21.96 -62.44
C LEU A 134 3.75 22.28 -62.78
N GLU A 135 4.72 21.67 -62.08
CA GLU A 135 6.14 21.74 -62.43
C GLU A 135 6.41 21.19 -63.83
N SER A 136 5.75 20.09 -64.22
CA SER A 136 5.90 19.52 -65.56
C SER A 136 5.38 20.47 -66.66
N ILE A 137 4.26 21.16 -66.41
CA ILE A 137 3.70 22.16 -67.34
C ILE A 137 4.65 23.35 -67.47
N VAL A 138 5.22 23.83 -66.35
CA VAL A 138 6.22 24.92 -66.37
C VAL A 138 7.46 24.50 -67.16
N LEU A 139 7.90 23.24 -67.03
CA LEU A 139 9.04 22.71 -67.79
C LEU A 139 8.73 22.62 -69.30
N GLN A 140 7.53 22.15 -69.66
CA GLN A 140 7.07 22.09 -71.05
C GLN A 140 6.95 23.49 -71.66
N LEU A 141 6.40 24.46 -70.93
CA LEU A 141 6.36 25.85 -71.35
C LEU A 141 7.78 26.39 -71.57
N LYS A 142 8.70 26.12 -70.65
CA LYS A 142 10.12 26.54 -70.79
C LYS A 142 10.77 25.94 -72.04
N GLN A 143 10.55 24.65 -72.32
CA GLN A 143 11.05 24.01 -73.54
C GLN A 143 10.42 24.59 -74.81
N LEU A 144 9.12 24.88 -74.81
CA LEU A 144 8.46 25.58 -75.91
C LEU A 144 9.06 26.98 -76.16
N PHE A 145 9.42 27.69 -75.09
CA PHE A 145 10.11 28.98 -75.16
C PHE A 145 11.56 28.86 -75.67
N GLU A 146 12.30 27.83 -75.26
CA GLU A 146 13.68 27.61 -75.71
C GLU A 146 13.72 27.18 -77.19
N ASN A 147 12.72 26.44 -77.65
CA ASN A 147 12.60 25.98 -79.03
C ASN A 147 12.08 27.05 -80.00
N HIS A 148 11.25 28.00 -79.53
CA HIS A 148 10.90 29.18 -80.30
C HIS A 148 11.98 30.24 -80.12
N GLN A 149 12.80 30.47 -81.15
CA GLN A 149 13.79 31.56 -81.19
C GLN A 149 13.12 32.95 -81.14
N PHE A 150 12.62 33.36 -79.98
CA PHE A 150 12.24 34.74 -79.71
C PHE A 150 13.52 35.57 -79.64
N LYS A 151 13.89 36.18 -80.78
CA LYS A 151 15.08 37.03 -80.95
C LYS A 151 15.04 38.36 -80.18
N GLN A 152 14.12 38.54 -79.25
CA GLN A 152 14.14 39.70 -78.36
C GLN A 152 14.03 39.27 -76.90
N PRO A 153 14.82 39.88 -76.00
CA PRO A 153 14.77 39.57 -74.58
C PRO A 153 13.35 39.85 -74.06
N PRO A 154 12.81 38.98 -73.19
CA PRO A 154 11.47 39.17 -72.67
C PRO A 154 11.37 40.53 -71.98
N ASN A 155 10.32 41.28 -72.32
CA ASN A 155 9.99 42.58 -71.75
C ASN A 155 10.05 42.50 -70.20
N LYS A 156 10.59 43.51 -69.52
CA LYS A 156 10.76 43.57 -68.05
C LYS A 156 9.51 43.10 -67.28
N ASN A 157 8.33 43.43 -67.79
CA ASN A 157 7.03 43.01 -67.23
C ASN A 157 6.88 41.49 -67.10
N TYR A 158 7.52 40.69 -67.96
CA TYR A 158 7.44 39.23 -67.94
C TYR A 158 8.30 38.59 -66.84
N GLN A 159 9.47 39.16 -66.57
CA GLN A 159 10.30 38.73 -65.44
C GLN A 159 9.62 39.06 -64.11
N GLU A 160 8.96 40.21 -64.02
CA GLU A 160 8.16 40.59 -62.86
C GLU A 160 6.97 39.65 -62.66
N LEU A 161 6.23 39.28 -63.72
CA LEU A 161 5.13 38.31 -63.63
C LEU A 161 5.61 36.90 -63.22
N PHE A 162 6.77 36.46 -63.71
CA PHE A 162 7.36 35.18 -63.31
C PHE A 162 7.79 35.16 -61.83
N LEU A 163 8.44 36.24 -61.37
CA LEU A 163 8.82 36.39 -59.96
C LEU A 163 7.59 36.47 -59.05
N LEU A 164 6.55 37.19 -59.49
CA LEU A 164 5.27 37.27 -58.78
C LEU A 164 4.59 35.88 -58.70
N GLY A 165 4.58 35.11 -59.78
CA GLY A 165 4.06 33.74 -59.79
C GLY A 165 4.79 32.81 -58.83
N LYS A 166 6.14 32.88 -58.79
CA LYS A 166 6.94 32.14 -57.80
C LYS A 166 6.65 32.57 -56.37
N GLN A 167 6.51 33.87 -56.13
CA GLN A 167 6.24 34.42 -54.80
C GLN A 167 4.85 34.01 -54.30
N ILE A 168 3.83 34.02 -55.17
CA ILE A 168 2.48 33.53 -54.86
C ILE A 168 2.51 32.03 -54.55
N SER A 169 3.21 31.22 -55.34
CA SER A 169 3.36 29.78 -55.11
C SER A 169 4.02 29.50 -53.75
N LEU A 170 5.17 30.11 -53.46
CA LEU A 170 5.87 29.96 -52.17
C LEU A 170 5.01 30.40 -50.99
N SER A 171 4.30 31.53 -51.12
CA SER A 171 3.43 32.04 -50.05
C SER A 171 2.25 31.11 -49.79
N THR A 172 1.68 30.52 -50.85
CA THR A 172 0.58 29.55 -50.74
C THR A 172 1.03 28.26 -50.06
N THR A 173 2.20 27.73 -50.46
CA THR A 173 2.80 26.55 -49.82
C THR A 173 3.13 26.79 -48.35
N PHE A 174 3.67 27.96 -48.00
CA PHE A 174 3.99 28.32 -46.62
C PHE A 174 2.72 28.48 -45.77
N PHE A 175 1.69 29.16 -46.29
CA PHE A 175 0.41 29.33 -45.62
C PHE A 175 -0.27 27.97 -45.34
N LEU A 176 -0.33 27.08 -46.35
CA LEU A 176 -0.86 25.74 -46.19
C LEU A 176 -0.04 24.91 -45.19
N GLY A 177 1.29 25.00 -45.23
CA GLY A 177 2.18 24.35 -44.26
C GLY A 177 1.90 24.81 -42.82
N THR A 178 1.69 26.12 -42.61
CA THR A 178 1.32 26.65 -41.29
C THR A 178 -0.06 26.22 -40.82
N GLN A 179 -1.04 26.09 -41.72
CA GLN A 179 -2.37 25.55 -41.36
C GLN A 179 -2.27 24.09 -40.92
N ILE A 180 -1.50 23.26 -41.63
CA ILE A 180 -1.27 21.85 -41.28
C ILE A 180 -0.58 21.74 -39.91
N LEU A 181 0.43 22.58 -39.64
CA LEU A 181 1.12 22.59 -38.35
C LEU A 181 0.22 23.03 -37.20
N ASN A 182 -0.60 24.08 -37.40
CA ASN A 182 -1.55 24.54 -36.39
C ASN A 182 -2.61 23.48 -36.08
N GLN A 183 -3.15 22.79 -37.09
CA GLN A 183 -4.11 21.70 -36.88
C GLN A 183 -3.47 20.48 -36.20
N LYS A 184 -2.22 20.15 -36.52
CA LYS A 184 -1.48 19.09 -35.81
C LYS A 184 -1.26 19.44 -34.34
N LEU A 185 -1.01 20.71 -34.04
CA LEU A 185 -0.90 21.21 -32.68
C LEU A 185 -2.24 21.11 -31.94
N GLU A 186 -3.35 21.50 -32.56
CA GLU A 186 -4.70 21.35 -32.00
C GLU A 186 -5.04 19.88 -31.71
N LEU A 187 -4.75 18.96 -32.64
CA LEU A 187 -4.95 17.52 -32.42
C LEU A 187 -4.09 16.99 -31.27
N SER A 188 -2.83 17.41 -31.16
CA SER A 188 -1.96 17.02 -30.05
C SER A 188 -2.51 17.55 -28.70
N GLN A 189 -3.05 18.76 -28.68
CA GLN A 189 -3.71 19.33 -27.50
C GLN A 189 -4.98 18.55 -27.14
N GLN A 190 -5.80 18.16 -28.11
CA GLN A 190 -6.99 17.32 -27.89
C GLN A 190 -6.61 15.94 -27.35
N GLN A 191 -5.57 15.31 -27.88
CA GLN A 191 -5.05 14.03 -27.37
C GLN A 191 -4.59 14.14 -25.93
N TYR A 192 -3.88 15.22 -25.59
CA TYR A 192 -3.47 15.50 -24.22
C TYR A 192 -4.68 15.70 -23.28
N GLN A 193 -5.72 16.41 -23.73
CA GLN A 193 -6.95 16.60 -22.98
C GLN A 193 -7.70 15.28 -22.75
N ILE A 194 -7.81 14.41 -23.77
CA ILE A 194 -8.43 13.09 -23.66
C ILE A 194 -7.66 12.20 -22.68
N ALA A 195 -6.33 12.17 -22.77
CA ALA A 195 -5.48 11.40 -21.87
C ALA A 195 -5.63 11.86 -20.40
N ASN A 196 -5.70 13.18 -20.18
CA ASN A 196 -5.95 13.74 -18.86
C ASN A 196 -7.33 13.38 -18.33
N ARG A 197 -8.38 13.47 -19.16
CA ARG A 197 -9.75 13.08 -18.79
C ARG A 197 -9.83 11.59 -18.43
N CYS A 198 -9.18 10.72 -19.21
CA CYS A 198 -9.08 9.28 -18.90
C CYS A 198 -8.39 9.05 -17.55
N THR A 199 -7.26 9.73 -17.32
CA THR A 199 -6.52 9.64 -16.06
C THR A 199 -7.37 10.08 -14.86
N GLN A 200 -8.15 11.15 -15.00
CA GLN A 200 -9.07 11.62 -13.96
C GLN A 200 -10.20 10.63 -13.69
N ASN A 201 -10.84 10.10 -14.74
CA ASN A 201 -11.89 9.09 -14.61
C ASN A 201 -11.40 7.81 -13.91
N ILE A 202 -10.19 7.35 -14.24
CA ILE A 202 -9.55 6.20 -13.58
C ILE A 202 -9.30 6.51 -12.09
N LYS A 203 -8.75 7.68 -11.77
CA LYS A 203 -8.52 8.09 -10.38
C LYS A 203 -9.82 8.14 -9.57
N GLU A 204 -10.90 8.65 -10.16
CA GLU A 204 -12.19 8.72 -9.49
C GLU A 204 -12.80 7.33 -9.27
N LEU A 205 -12.69 6.44 -10.24
CA LEU A 205 -13.08 5.03 -10.09
C LEU A 205 -12.31 4.34 -8.94
N PHE A 206 -10.99 4.55 -8.86
CA PHE A 206 -10.18 4.03 -7.75
C PHE A 206 -10.59 4.61 -6.40
N ARG A 207 -10.93 5.91 -6.35
CA ARG A 207 -11.40 6.56 -5.13
C ARG A 207 -12.73 5.95 -4.66
N GLN A 208 -13.68 5.75 -5.57
CA GLN A 208 -14.98 5.12 -5.28
C GLN A 208 -14.83 3.66 -4.84
N LEU A 209 -13.93 2.90 -5.46
CA LEU A 209 -13.62 1.54 -5.05
C LEU A 209 -13.06 1.51 -3.63
N ASN A 210 -12.10 2.38 -3.31
CA ASN A 210 -11.53 2.44 -1.97
C ASN A 210 -12.55 2.89 -0.92
N SER A 211 -13.42 3.86 -1.21
CA SER A 211 -14.44 4.29 -0.26
C SER A 211 -15.44 3.18 0.04
N ASN A 212 -15.84 2.42 -0.98
CA ASN A 212 -16.77 1.30 -0.80
C ASN A 212 -16.13 0.15 -0.02
N LEU A 213 -14.89 -0.22 -0.35
CA LEU A 213 -14.13 -1.23 0.38
C LEU A 213 -13.93 -0.82 1.85
N GLN A 214 -13.65 0.45 2.12
CA GLN A 214 -13.46 0.94 3.47
C GLN A 214 -14.78 0.95 4.26
N ALA A 215 -15.90 1.32 3.62
CA ALA A 215 -17.23 1.26 4.22
C ALA A 215 -17.63 -0.18 4.55
N ASP A 216 -17.42 -1.11 3.61
CA ASP A 216 -17.72 -2.53 3.80
C ASP A 216 -16.85 -3.13 4.91
N TYR A 217 -15.54 -2.82 4.92
CA TYR A 217 -14.62 -3.26 5.96
C TYR A 217 -15.01 -2.72 7.35
N SER A 218 -15.36 -1.43 7.44
CA SER A 218 -15.82 -0.85 8.71
C SER A 218 -17.13 -1.49 9.20
N THR A 219 -18.01 -1.88 8.28
CA THR A 219 -19.25 -2.57 8.60
C THR A 219 -18.95 -3.97 9.13
N ILE A 220 -18.03 -4.72 8.49
CA ILE A 220 -17.59 -6.04 8.95
C ILE A 220 -16.95 -5.95 10.34
N CYS A 221 -16.03 -5.02 10.57
CA CYS A 221 -15.42 -4.82 11.90
C CYS A 221 -16.48 -4.48 12.95
N SER A 222 -17.41 -3.58 12.65
CA SER A 222 -18.48 -3.24 13.61
C SER A 222 -19.39 -4.44 13.92
N GLN A 223 -19.68 -5.30 12.95
CA GLN A 223 -20.45 -6.52 13.15
C GLN A 223 -19.68 -7.56 13.97
N GLN A 224 -18.35 -7.67 13.75
CA GLN A 224 -17.47 -8.51 14.57
C GLN A 224 -17.41 -8.02 16.02
N ASP A 225 -17.29 -6.71 16.25
CA ASP A 225 -17.28 -6.11 17.59
C ASP A 225 -18.60 -6.34 18.33
N ILE A 226 -19.74 -6.15 17.65
CA ILE A 226 -21.07 -6.43 18.23
C ILE A 226 -21.21 -7.91 18.58
N GLN A 227 -20.72 -8.82 17.73
CA GLN A 227 -20.76 -10.25 18.01
C GLN A 227 -19.83 -10.64 19.17
N LEU A 228 -18.61 -10.10 19.22
CA LEU A 228 -17.68 -10.32 20.34
C LEU A 228 -18.27 -9.81 21.66
N GLN A 229 -18.88 -8.62 21.65
CA GLN A 229 -19.59 -8.08 22.82
C GLN A 229 -20.76 -8.96 23.25
N SER A 230 -21.48 -9.59 22.31
CA SER A 230 -22.57 -10.53 22.64
C SER A 230 -22.06 -11.84 23.24
N ILE A 231 -20.88 -12.31 22.82
CA ILE A 231 -20.20 -13.50 23.36
C ILE A 231 -19.62 -13.19 24.75
N ASP A 232 -19.02 -12.01 24.93
CA ASP A 232 -18.52 -11.54 26.24
C ASP A 232 -19.67 -11.31 27.21
N ALA A 233 -20.80 -10.78 26.76
CA ALA A 233 -21.99 -10.62 27.59
C ALA A 233 -22.57 -11.99 28.01
N SER A 234 -22.65 -12.97 27.10
CA SER A 234 -23.16 -14.31 27.45
C SER A 234 -22.19 -15.08 28.36
N THR A 235 -20.87 -14.96 28.16
CA THR A 235 -19.86 -15.54 29.06
C THR A 235 -19.78 -14.81 30.41
N GLN A 236 -19.91 -13.49 30.47
CA GLN A 236 -20.01 -12.74 31.73
C GLN A 236 -21.29 -13.08 32.50
N THR A 237 -22.42 -13.27 31.82
CA THR A 237 -23.67 -13.66 32.48
C THR A 237 -23.57 -15.08 33.07
N ASN A 238 -22.86 -15.99 32.39
CA ASN A 238 -22.59 -17.34 32.89
C ASN A 238 -21.53 -17.36 34.02
N LEU A 239 -20.55 -16.45 34.00
CA LEU A 239 -19.52 -16.33 35.04
C LEU A 239 -20.01 -15.60 36.30
N LEU A 240 -20.94 -14.63 36.17
CA LEU A 240 -21.56 -13.92 37.29
C LEU A 240 -22.47 -14.82 38.14
N ILE A 241 -22.95 -15.94 37.60
CA ILE A 241 -23.71 -16.94 38.38
C ILE A 241 -22.78 -17.83 39.22
N GLN A 242 -21.48 -17.91 38.91
CA GLN A 242 -20.56 -18.84 39.58
C GLN A 242 -19.50 -18.20 40.49
N ASN A 243 -19.14 -16.92 40.34
CA ASN A 243 -18.03 -16.35 41.11
C ASN A 243 -18.37 -15.02 41.78
N ASN A 244 -19.00 -15.10 42.96
CA ASN A 244 -18.86 -14.09 44.01
C ASN A 244 -17.79 -14.55 45.01
N SER A 245 -16.52 -14.53 44.59
CA SER A 245 -15.38 -14.34 45.49
C SER A 245 -14.13 -13.97 44.71
N GLN A 246 -13.56 -12.84 45.13
CA GLN A 246 -12.19 -12.37 44.91
C GLN A 246 -11.77 -11.94 43.49
N LEU A 247 -11.77 -10.61 43.34
CA LEU A 247 -10.91 -9.79 42.49
C LEU A 247 -9.57 -10.46 42.14
N GLN A 248 -9.37 -10.76 40.86
CA GLN A 248 -8.07 -10.60 40.21
C GLN A 248 -8.23 -9.91 38.86
N LYS A 249 -7.36 -8.92 38.66
CA LYS A 249 -7.29 -8.03 37.50
C LYS A 249 -7.08 -8.83 36.21
N PRO A 250 -7.72 -8.43 35.09
CA PRO A 250 -7.46 -9.05 33.81
C PRO A 250 -6.02 -8.73 33.35
N VAL A 251 -5.32 -9.77 32.94
CA VAL A 251 -4.04 -9.72 32.22
C VAL A 251 -4.27 -8.97 30.91
N GLN A 252 -3.89 -7.70 30.89
CA GLN A 252 -3.90 -6.86 29.69
C GLN A 252 -2.57 -7.03 28.93
N LEU A 253 -2.67 -7.43 27.67
CA LEU A 253 -1.99 -6.82 26.50
C LEU A 253 -0.50 -6.38 26.58
N ASP A 254 0.35 -7.03 27.38
CA ASP A 254 1.75 -6.58 27.60
C ASP A 254 2.79 -6.96 26.53
N GLN A 255 2.40 -7.56 25.39
CA GLN A 255 3.36 -7.91 24.33
C GLN A 255 3.60 -6.79 23.29
N CYS A 256 2.81 -5.72 23.28
CA CYS A 256 3.05 -4.55 22.41
C CYS A 256 4.01 -3.51 23.01
N LEU A 257 4.39 -3.62 24.30
CA LEU A 257 5.25 -2.65 24.99
C LEU A 257 6.76 -2.87 24.81
N GLN A 258 7.20 -3.89 24.08
CA GLN A 258 8.63 -4.19 23.93
C GLN A 258 9.32 -3.47 22.76
N TYR A 259 8.56 -2.77 21.93
CA TYR A 259 9.10 -2.05 20.79
C TYR A 259 9.06 -0.56 21.09
N ASN A 260 10.22 0.02 21.38
CA ASN A 260 10.38 1.47 21.46
C ASN A 260 10.17 2.05 20.05
N LEU A 261 8.93 2.14 19.60
CA LEU A 261 8.55 2.79 18.36
C LEU A 261 8.63 4.31 18.58
N GLY A 262 9.14 5.04 17.61
CA GLY A 262 9.35 6.48 17.75
C GLY A 262 10.58 7.00 17.00
N VAL A 263 10.90 8.28 17.22
CA VAL A 263 12.11 8.92 16.71
C VAL A 263 13.15 9.04 17.82
N PHE A 264 14.35 8.53 17.57
CA PHE A 264 15.46 8.47 18.51
C PHE A 264 16.68 9.23 17.99
N LEU A 265 17.37 9.91 18.89
CA LEU A 265 18.67 10.51 18.65
C LEU A 265 19.73 9.62 19.29
N ASN A 266 20.90 9.54 18.65
CA ASN A 266 22.08 8.93 19.25
C ASN A 266 21.90 7.47 19.71
N LEU A 267 21.08 6.69 19.01
CA LEU A 267 20.81 5.29 19.34
C LEU A 267 22.03 4.42 19.01
N SER A 268 22.50 3.63 19.97
CA SER A 268 23.60 2.68 19.75
C SER A 268 23.17 1.55 18.82
N GLU A 269 23.99 1.24 17.82
CA GLU A 269 23.75 0.11 16.90
C GLU A 269 23.68 -1.22 17.66
N HIS A 270 24.49 -1.38 18.71
CA HIS A 270 24.48 -2.59 19.54
C HIS A 270 23.10 -2.85 20.14
N ILE A 271 22.35 -1.80 20.52
CA ILE A 271 20.99 -1.95 21.06
C ILE A 271 20.05 -2.51 19.99
N LEU A 272 20.15 -2.07 18.74
CA LEU A 272 19.34 -2.63 17.66
C LEU A 272 19.66 -4.11 17.44
N LEU A 273 20.95 -4.44 17.31
CA LEU A 273 21.41 -5.80 17.06
C LEU A 273 21.03 -6.74 18.21
N SER A 274 21.19 -6.31 19.48
CA SER A 274 20.79 -7.12 20.65
C SER A 274 19.28 -7.32 20.74
N ASN A 275 18.48 -6.44 20.14
CA ASN A 275 17.03 -6.57 20.06
C ASN A 275 16.55 -7.34 18.83
N GLY A 276 17.45 -7.99 18.09
CA GLY A 276 17.13 -8.86 16.95
C GLY A 276 16.96 -8.14 15.62
N PHE A 277 17.38 -6.88 15.51
CA PHE A 277 17.43 -6.20 14.22
C PHE A 277 18.62 -6.67 13.39
N SER A 278 18.44 -6.72 12.08
CA SER A 278 19.46 -7.04 11.08
C SER A 278 19.64 -5.87 10.13
N LYS A 279 20.89 -5.47 9.85
CA LYS A 279 21.19 -4.39 8.89
C LYS A 279 21.00 -4.91 7.47
N ILE A 280 20.17 -4.22 6.68
CA ILE A 280 19.84 -4.61 5.30
C ILE A 280 20.25 -3.58 4.26
N TYR A 281 20.56 -2.36 4.70
CA TYR A 281 21.02 -1.29 3.82
C TYR A 281 21.99 -0.38 4.58
N GLU A 282 23.11 -0.07 3.94
CA GLU A 282 24.06 0.95 4.37
C GLU A 282 24.71 1.53 3.12
N LYS A 283 24.46 2.81 2.84
CA LYS A 283 25.08 3.54 1.73
C LYS A 283 25.41 4.97 2.14
N PRO A 284 26.54 5.53 1.67
CA PRO A 284 26.85 6.95 1.86
C PRO A 284 25.71 7.84 1.37
N THR A 285 25.53 9.01 1.98
CA THR A 285 24.52 9.99 1.55
C THR A 285 24.74 10.51 0.14
N THR A 286 25.92 10.30 -0.44
CA THR A 286 26.24 10.61 -1.83
C THR A 286 25.69 9.60 -2.84
N PHE A 287 25.18 8.45 -2.39
CA PHE A 287 24.46 7.52 -3.25
C PHE A 287 22.98 7.90 -3.32
N PRO A 288 22.33 7.73 -4.49
CA PRO A 288 20.91 7.99 -4.64
C PRO A 288 20.10 7.00 -3.79
N PHE A 289 19.11 7.55 -3.10
CA PHE A 289 18.04 6.78 -2.47
C PHE A 289 16.90 6.73 -3.51
N THR A 290 16.45 5.54 -3.91
CA THR A 290 15.58 5.39 -5.09
C THR A 290 14.20 4.86 -4.71
N GLU A 291 13.20 5.12 -5.55
CA GLU A 291 11.86 4.53 -5.38
C GLU A 291 11.94 3.00 -5.57
N GLU A 292 12.81 2.53 -6.46
CA GLU A 292 13.08 1.09 -6.65
C GLU A 292 13.57 0.42 -5.36
N LEU A 293 14.44 1.08 -4.59
CA LEU A 293 14.89 0.58 -3.28
C LEU A 293 13.71 0.46 -2.30
N LEU A 294 12.85 1.48 -2.24
CA LEU A 294 11.68 1.46 -1.37
C LEU A 294 10.69 0.34 -1.74
N GLU A 295 10.42 0.15 -3.04
CA GLU A 295 9.55 -0.94 -3.51
C GLU A 295 10.17 -2.31 -3.20
N LYS A 296 11.48 -2.49 -3.42
CA LYS A 296 12.16 -3.74 -3.04
C LYS A 296 12.04 -4.02 -1.54
N LEU A 297 12.29 -3.03 -0.69
CA LEU A 297 12.14 -3.17 0.76
C LEU A 297 10.70 -3.52 1.15
N ARG A 298 9.71 -2.92 0.48
CA ARG A 298 8.30 -3.22 0.70
C ARG A 298 7.96 -4.67 0.36
N PHE A 299 8.49 -5.23 -0.73
CA PHE A 299 8.31 -6.64 -1.07
C PHE A 299 9.00 -7.59 -0.10
N ASP A 300 10.15 -7.19 0.46
CA ASP A 300 10.95 -8.01 1.37
C ASP A 300 10.45 -7.98 2.84
N CYS A 301 9.43 -7.19 3.16
CA CYS A 301 8.91 -6.99 4.51
C CYS A 301 7.43 -7.41 4.63
N GLN A 302 7.09 -8.08 5.72
CA GLN A 302 5.70 -8.35 6.10
C GLN A 302 5.10 -7.12 6.80
N GLU A 303 3.77 -7.04 6.91
CA GLU A 303 3.07 -5.90 7.53
C GLU A 303 3.51 -5.64 8.98
N ASN A 304 3.78 -6.72 9.72
CA ASN A 304 4.26 -6.70 11.12
C ASN A 304 5.78 -6.55 11.25
N THR A 305 6.55 -6.47 10.16
CA THR A 305 8.00 -6.27 10.21
C THR A 305 8.30 -4.89 10.79
N ILE A 306 9.24 -4.81 11.73
CA ILE A 306 9.66 -3.54 12.32
C ILE A 306 10.91 -3.05 11.60
N ILE A 307 10.87 -1.79 11.15
CA ILE A 307 11.95 -1.14 10.44
C ILE A 307 12.53 -0.02 11.28
N CYS A 308 13.86 0.01 11.37
CA CYS A 308 14.62 1.15 11.85
C CYS A 308 15.30 1.82 10.65
N LEU A 309 14.85 3.03 10.29
CA LEU A 309 15.44 3.86 9.24
C LEU A 309 16.20 5.01 9.90
N GLY A 310 17.43 5.27 9.48
CA GLY A 310 18.17 6.39 10.04
C GLY A 310 19.44 6.75 9.30
N GLY A 311 20.24 7.54 9.99
CA GLY A 311 21.55 7.99 9.55
C GLY A 311 22.64 7.69 10.56
N ILE A 312 23.83 7.38 10.08
CA ILE A 312 25.05 7.26 10.89
C ILE A 312 26.08 8.29 10.44
N LYS A 313 27.00 8.66 11.34
CA LYS A 313 28.22 9.37 10.97
C LYS A 313 29.32 8.33 10.73
N ASN A 314 30.00 8.41 9.59
CA ASN A 314 30.95 7.38 9.13
C ASN A 314 32.17 7.21 10.04
N ILE A 315 32.50 8.23 10.84
CA ILE A 315 33.57 8.20 11.86
C ILE A 315 33.08 7.51 13.15
N GLU A 316 31.77 7.52 13.43
CA GLU A 316 31.13 6.96 14.63
C GLU A 316 30.13 5.86 14.23
N ARG A 317 30.59 4.84 13.51
CA ARG A 317 29.70 3.83 12.87
C ARG A 317 28.79 3.07 13.82
N ASN A 318 29.16 2.95 15.09
CA ASN A 318 28.40 2.19 16.09
C ASN A 318 27.18 2.96 16.66
N LYS A 319 26.83 4.11 16.06
CA LYS A 319 25.82 5.02 16.59
C LYS A 319 25.00 5.65 15.48
N LEU A 320 23.69 5.43 15.54
CA LEU A 320 22.72 6.12 14.70
C LEU A 320 22.48 7.51 15.29
N ILE A 321 22.88 8.55 14.57
CA ILE A 321 22.74 9.93 15.03
C ILE A 321 21.26 10.34 15.10
N LEU A 322 20.44 9.80 14.19
CA LEU A 322 19.00 9.96 14.14
C LEU A 322 18.41 8.71 13.48
N CYS A 323 17.37 8.14 14.07
CA CYS A 323 16.59 7.07 13.46
C CYS A 323 15.12 7.13 13.89
N ALA A 324 14.27 6.51 13.08
CA ALA A 324 12.88 6.24 13.42
C ALA A 324 12.65 4.72 13.37
N ILE A 325 11.91 4.22 14.36
CA ILE A 325 11.52 2.81 14.47
C ILE A 325 9.99 2.74 14.38
N ASP A 326 9.48 2.03 13.39
CA ASP A 326 8.04 1.84 13.17
C ASP A 326 7.78 0.53 12.41
N PHE A 327 6.51 0.17 12.24
CA PHE A 327 6.13 -0.94 11.37
C PHE A 327 6.36 -0.59 9.89
N ALA A 328 6.78 -1.59 9.11
CA ALA A 328 7.00 -1.50 7.67
C ALA A 328 5.76 -0.93 6.95
N GLN A 329 4.56 -1.36 7.34
CA GLN A 329 3.31 -0.87 6.76
C GLN A 329 3.12 0.65 6.89
N GLU A 330 3.70 1.29 7.92
CA GLU A 330 3.62 2.74 8.11
C GLU A 330 4.60 3.49 7.20
N LEU A 331 5.79 2.94 7.02
CA LEU A 331 6.89 3.55 6.26
C LEU A 331 6.49 3.79 4.80
N PHE A 332 5.88 2.79 4.15
CA PHE A 332 5.70 2.75 2.70
C PHE A 332 4.38 3.37 2.21
N ILE A 333 3.61 4.02 3.11
CA ILE A 333 2.36 4.68 2.71
C ILE A 333 2.68 6.01 2.00
N ILE A 334 2.32 6.08 0.72
CA ILE A 334 2.42 7.31 -0.08
C ILE A 334 1.60 8.43 0.58
N THR A 335 2.24 9.56 0.79
CA THR A 335 1.62 10.75 1.37
C THR A 335 0.82 11.50 0.32
N LYS A 336 -0.49 11.62 0.54
CA LYS A 336 -1.43 12.23 -0.42
C LYS A 336 -1.59 13.73 -0.22
N ASP A 337 -1.44 14.20 1.02
CA ASP A 337 -1.56 15.62 1.35
C ASP A 337 -0.26 16.34 1.00
N SER A 338 -0.33 17.31 0.10
CA SER A 338 0.84 18.07 -0.33
C SER A 338 1.33 19.09 0.70
N LEU A 339 0.58 19.37 1.77
CA LEU A 339 0.90 20.41 2.75
C LEU A 339 1.40 19.85 4.09
N LYS A 340 1.19 18.56 4.38
CA LYS A 340 1.59 17.95 5.64
C LYS A 340 1.98 16.48 5.48
N SER A 341 2.88 16.04 6.34
CA SER A 341 3.25 14.63 6.50
C SER A 341 2.15 13.85 7.24
N ARG A 342 2.15 12.54 7.05
CA ARG A 342 1.15 11.62 7.61
C ARG A 342 1.57 11.15 9.00
N LYS A 343 0.65 11.20 9.98
CA LYS A 343 0.88 10.62 11.32
C LYS A 343 0.90 9.09 11.27
N SER A 344 1.89 8.47 11.91
CA SER A 344 1.92 7.02 12.17
C SER A 344 0.80 6.62 13.12
N GLN A 345 0.16 5.48 12.87
CA GLN A 345 -0.87 4.96 13.79
C GLN A 345 -0.27 4.34 15.06
N ASN A 346 1.02 3.96 15.02
CA ASN A 346 1.65 3.15 16.06
C ASN A 346 2.66 3.94 16.92
N ALA A 347 3.04 5.14 16.49
CA ALA A 347 4.10 5.90 17.15
C ALA A 347 3.95 7.41 17.00
N ASP A 348 4.68 8.15 17.84
CA ASP A 348 4.78 9.61 17.73
C ASP A 348 5.74 10.04 16.61
N ILE A 349 5.42 9.63 15.37
CA ILE A 349 6.22 9.86 14.16
C ILE A 349 5.31 10.38 13.05
N PHE A 350 5.82 11.31 12.24
CA PHE A 350 5.18 11.73 11.00
C PHE A 350 6.02 11.28 9.81
N TRP A 351 5.50 10.32 9.06
CA TRP A 351 6.11 9.81 7.84
C TRP A 351 5.69 10.65 6.64
N TYR A 352 6.60 10.82 5.70
CA TYR A 352 6.24 11.35 4.39
C TYR A 352 6.97 10.59 3.28
N HIS A 353 6.18 10.17 2.31
CA HIS A 353 6.63 9.56 1.06
C HIS A 353 5.94 10.29 -0.08
N TYR A 354 6.60 11.31 -0.60
CA TYR A 354 6.16 12.02 -1.79
C TYR A 354 6.81 11.34 -2.99
N LYS A 355 6.03 10.50 -3.67
CA LYS A 355 6.48 9.67 -4.80
C LYS A 355 7.30 10.47 -5.81
N ASN A 356 8.43 9.92 -6.26
CA ASN A 356 9.39 10.53 -7.19
C ASN A 356 9.93 11.89 -6.73
N ARG A 357 9.88 12.18 -5.43
CA ARG A 357 10.42 13.41 -4.85
C ARG A 357 11.26 13.11 -3.63
N CYS A 358 10.64 12.78 -2.51
CA CYS A 358 11.38 12.63 -1.26
C CYS A 358 10.66 11.72 -0.27
N PHE A 359 11.46 11.21 0.64
CA PHE A 359 11.08 10.22 1.64
C PHE A 359 11.73 10.56 2.98
N GLY A 360 11.01 10.38 4.07
CA GLY A 360 11.59 10.54 5.40
C GLY A 360 10.58 10.62 6.52
N PHE A 361 11.04 11.12 7.66
CA PHE A 361 10.23 11.27 8.86
C PHE A 361 10.58 12.53 9.65
N SER A 362 9.68 12.91 10.55
CA SER A 362 9.80 14.03 11.47
C SER A 362 8.98 13.78 12.74
N LYS A 363 9.23 14.54 13.81
CA LYS A 363 8.32 14.67 14.96
C LYS A 363 7.22 15.72 14.75
N ASN A 364 7.29 16.48 13.65
CA ASN A 364 6.38 17.57 13.32
C ASN A 364 5.65 17.29 12.00
N GLU A 365 4.34 17.53 11.97
CA GLU A 365 3.48 17.29 10.81
C GLU A 365 3.69 18.26 9.64
N LYS A 366 4.27 19.44 9.91
CA LYS A 366 4.36 20.57 8.96
C LYS A 366 5.44 20.40 7.89
N ILE A 367 5.50 19.20 7.30
CA ILE A 367 6.36 18.87 6.16
C ILE A 367 5.48 18.75 4.90
N SER A 368 5.44 19.82 4.10
CA SER A 368 4.74 19.82 2.81
C SER A 368 5.61 19.25 1.69
N ALA A 369 5.03 18.84 0.56
CA ALA A 369 5.78 18.37 -0.61
C ALA A 369 6.68 19.46 -1.23
N SER A 370 6.37 20.74 -0.99
CA SER A 370 7.19 21.89 -1.39
C SER A 370 8.25 22.23 -0.35
N ASN A 371 7.99 22.03 0.95
CA ASN A 371 8.92 22.32 2.04
C ASN A 371 9.76 21.11 2.43
N ALA A 372 9.38 19.94 1.97
CA ALA A 372 10.21 18.75 2.03
C ALA A 372 11.50 18.95 1.22
N THR A 373 11.57 19.97 0.36
CA THR A 373 12.77 20.41 -0.35
C THR A 373 13.41 21.65 0.29
N ALA A 374 12.69 22.34 1.18
CA ALA A 374 13.10 23.59 1.79
C ALA A 374 13.77 23.35 3.15
N ASP A 375 15.01 23.81 3.28
CA ASP A 375 15.85 23.70 4.48
C ASP A 375 15.54 24.78 5.53
N GLU A 376 14.27 25.16 5.66
CA GLU A 376 13.86 26.28 6.50
C GLU A 376 13.92 25.94 8.00
N ASN A 377 13.92 26.99 8.84
CA ASN A 377 13.94 26.94 10.30
C ASN A 377 12.64 26.32 10.85
N GLN A 378 12.55 25.00 10.75
CA GLN A 378 11.45 24.23 11.30
C GLN A 378 11.71 23.91 12.77
N ILE A 379 10.67 24.07 13.58
CA ILE A 379 10.63 23.59 14.97
C ILE A 379 10.92 22.08 14.97
N GLN A 380 11.82 21.63 15.85
CA GLN A 380 12.28 20.23 15.98
C GLN A 380 13.06 19.69 14.77
N ALA A 381 13.79 20.59 14.10
CA ALA A 381 14.72 20.32 13.02
C ALA A 381 15.66 19.12 13.26
N GLU A 382 16.08 18.90 14.49
CA GLU A 382 17.00 17.85 14.92
C GLU A 382 16.41 16.43 14.80
N TYR A 383 15.08 16.30 14.77
CA TYR A 383 14.36 15.03 14.64
C TYR A 383 13.89 14.72 13.21
N ARG A 384 14.38 15.47 12.21
CA ARG A 384 13.98 15.31 10.81
C ARG A 384 15.02 14.51 10.02
N PHE A 385 14.57 13.44 9.38
CA PHE A 385 15.33 12.71 8.38
C PHE A 385 14.70 12.94 7.02
N SER A 386 15.50 13.16 5.98
CA SER A 386 14.97 13.34 4.63
C SER A 386 15.96 12.83 3.59
N ALA A 387 15.46 12.06 2.63
CA ALA A 387 16.17 11.62 1.44
C ALA A 387 15.39 12.02 0.18
N TRP A 388 16.11 12.43 -0.85
CA TRP A 388 15.56 12.60 -2.18
C TRP A 388 15.35 11.23 -2.84
N LEU A 389 14.33 11.12 -3.68
CA LEU A 389 14.01 9.93 -4.45
C LEU A 389 14.26 10.18 -5.94
N ASP A 390 14.98 9.26 -6.59
CA ASP A 390 15.21 9.23 -8.05
C ASP A 390 15.72 10.56 -8.64
N GLY A 391 16.54 11.29 -7.89
CA GLY A 391 17.00 12.63 -8.28
C GLY A 391 18.27 13.04 -7.55
N ASP A 392 18.25 14.25 -6.96
CA ASP A 392 19.34 14.78 -6.13
C ASP A 392 19.77 13.78 -5.04
N ILE A 393 21.01 13.90 -4.57
CA ILE A 393 21.58 13.04 -3.52
C ILE A 393 21.62 13.78 -2.17
N GLY A 394 21.82 13.05 -1.07
CA GLY A 394 22.16 13.58 0.25
C GLY A 394 21.39 14.82 0.71
N PHE A 395 20.24 14.63 1.36
CA PHE A 395 19.43 15.78 1.77
C PHE A 395 19.65 16.17 3.23
N ARG A 396 19.12 15.39 4.19
CA ARG A 396 19.14 15.82 5.60
C ARG A 396 19.09 14.69 6.61
N ILE A 397 19.88 14.83 7.67
CA ILE A 397 19.85 13.97 8.87
C ILE A 397 19.97 14.86 10.11
N GLY A 398 18.84 15.11 10.77
CA GLY A 398 18.72 16.02 11.91
C GLY A 398 19.09 17.45 11.54
N ASN A 399 20.03 18.02 12.29
CA ASN A 399 20.56 19.37 12.03
C ASN A 399 21.57 19.42 10.87
N ASN A 400 22.04 18.27 10.37
CA ASN A 400 22.96 18.23 9.25
C ASN A 400 22.18 18.30 7.93
N LYS A 401 22.31 19.43 7.25
CA LYS A 401 21.63 19.78 6.00
C LYS A 401 22.60 19.66 4.82
N ASN A 402 22.08 19.65 3.59
CA ASN A 402 22.86 19.64 2.35
C ASN A 402 23.92 18.53 2.28
N LEU A 403 23.53 17.30 2.61
CA LEU A 403 24.45 16.15 2.68
C LEU A 403 24.96 15.66 1.32
N LYS A 404 24.55 16.28 0.20
CA LYS A 404 24.87 15.88 -1.17
C LYS A 404 26.35 15.85 -1.49
N PHE A 405 27.14 16.66 -0.79
CA PHE A 405 28.59 16.73 -0.95
C PHE A 405 29.36 16.21 0.26
N SER A 406 28.66 15.61 1.23
CA SER A 406 29.27 15.09 2.45
C SER A 406 29.42 13.58 2.36
N ASN A 407 30.66 13.11 2.48
CA ASN A 407 30.98 11.69 2.64
C ASN A 407 31.01 11.30 4.13
N GLU A 408 30.59 12.19 5.03
CA GLU A 408 30.65 11.97 6.47
C GLU A 408 29.47 11.15 6.99
N PHE A 409 28.41 10.99 6.21
CA PHE A 409 27.18 10.35 6.64
C PHE A 409 26.77 9.20 5.71
N SER A 410 26.05 8.24 6.27
CA SER A 410 25.42 7.15 5.51
C SER A 410 23.98 6.97 5.94
N TYR A 411 23.11 6.63 4.99
CA TYR A 411 21.77 6.14 5.25
C TYR A 411 21.85 4.66 5.62
N VAL A 412 21.09 4.27 6.66
CA VAL A 412 21.04 2.89 7.16
C VAL A 412 19.60 2.43 7.34
N ILE A 413 19.36 1.15 7.08
CA ILE A 413 18.08 0.49 7.32
C ILE A 413 18.34 -0.84 8.02
N TYR A 414 17.63 -1.06 9.12
CA TYR A 414 17.60 -2.33 9.83
C TYR A 414 16.16 -2.87 9.83
N LYS A 415 16.02 -4.19 9.81
CA LYS A 415 14.72 -4.87 9.95
C LYS A 415 14.73 -5.93 11.04
N LYS A 416 13.56 -6.12 11.66
CA LYS A 416 13.24 -7.20 12.60
C LYS A 416 11.90 -7.81 12.20
N PHE A 417 11.83 -9.14 12.13
CA PHE A 417 10.61 -9.88 11.83
C PHE A 417 9.75 -10.08 13.08
#